data_AF-A0A6P7GXY6-F1
#
_entry.id   AF-A0A6P7GXY6-F1
#
_cell.length_a   1.000
_cell.length_b   1.000
_cell.length_c   1.000
_cell.angle_alpha   90.00
_cell.angle_beta   90.00
_cell.angle_gamma   90.00
#
_symmetry.space_group_name_H-M   'P 1'
#
loop_
_entity.id
_entity.type
_entity.pdbx_description
1 polymer ?
#
loop_
_entity_poly.entity_id
_entity_poly.type
_entity_poly.pdbx_seq_one_letter_code
_entity_poly.pdbx_strand_id
1 'polypeptide(L)'
;MYKFTSCLLRNYKNIKCFNDSHLVKRHVSKNNSKLSPAGLTVSVLFSKKYLLASNTISSGLLMFVGDLCQQELEYRQNLLDKRYDYARLTRMFIVGLALGPIHHYYYIGIAKKWPERTTKIILWKIALDQFIMSPICIACFFFGLNALEMRPFKEAVNEFKQKFYAVYTADWLIWPPTQWVNFYYVNVKYQVLYINAITMLYNVFLSYIKHVHGEEVKSEHKLSVPDNVLTTPENNKSSISS
;
A
#
# COMPACT_ATOMS: atom_id res chain seq x y z
N MET A 1 3.01 -47.22 3.20
CA MET A 1 2.98 -46.14 4.20
C MET A 1 4.29 -45.89 4.96
N TYR A 2 5.37 -46.69 4.75
CA TYR A 2 6.65 -46.52 5.46
C TYR A 2 7.81 -45.91 4.63
N LYS A 3 7.60 -45.58 3.34
CA LYS A 3 8.63 -44.95 2.47
C LYS A 3 8.58 -43.41 2.41
N PHE A 4 7.53 -42.78 2.97
CA PHE A 4 7.39 -41.31 2.96
C PHE A 4 8.03 -40.65 4.20
N THR A 5 8.03 -41.34 5.33
CA THR A 5 8.67 -40.89 6.58
C THR A 5 10.21 -40.98 6.51
N SER A 6 10.78 -41.88 5.71
CA SER A 6 12.24 -41.98 5.52
C SER A 6 12.81 -40.82 4.69
N CYS A 7 12.02 -40.22 3.80
CA CYS A 7 12.43 -39.07 2.98
C CYS A 7 12.46 -37.76 3.79
N LEU A 8 11.51 -37.62 4.74
CA LEU A 8 11.45 -36.46 5.64
C LEU A 8 12.58 -36.45 6.68
N LEU A 9 13.02 -37.62 7.19
CA LEU A 9 14.15 -37.70 8.12
C LEU A 9 15.51 -37.52 7.44
N ARG A 10 15.64 -37.87 6.15
CA ARG A 10 16.88 -37.63 5.38
C ARG A 10 17.08 -36.14 5.09
N ASN A 11 15.99 -35.38 4.95
CA ASN A 11 16.03 -33.92 4.80
C ASN A 11 16.29 -33.16 6.12
N TYR A 12 16.02 -33.74 7.30
CA TYR A 12 16.34 -33.09 8.58
C TYR A 12 17.85 -33.06 8.88
N LYS A 13 18.62 -34.05 8.42
CA LYS A 13 20.09 -34.07 8.58
C LYS A 13 20.84 -33.08 7.69
N ASN A 14 20.23 -32.59 6.60
CA ASN A 14 20.78 -31.49 5.79
C ASN A 14 20.42 -30.08 6.32
N ILE A 15 19.71 -29.99 7.45
CA ILE A 15 19.35 -28.72 8.11
C ILE A 15 20.48 -28.20 9.03
N LYS A 16 21.63 -28.89 9.11
CA LYS A 16 22.75 -28.49 9.97
C LYS A 16 23.87 -27.68 9.30
N CYS A 17 23.56 -26.85 8.29
CA CYS A 17 24.48 -25.85 7.76
C CYS A 17 23.78 -24.53 7.39
N PHE A 18 23.17 -23.87 8.37
CA PHE A 18 23.16 -22.40 8.42
C PHE A 18 23.10 -21.92 9.87
N ASN A 19 23.93 -22.52 10.72
CA ASN A 19 24.22 -22.01 12.06
C ASN A 19 25.65 -21.48 12.09
N ASP A 20 25.95 -20.58 11.16
CA ASP A 20 27.29 -20.04 11.00
C ASP A 20 27.29 -18.53 11.23
N SER A 21 27.06 -18.19 12.50
CA SER A 21 27.25 -16.83 13.02
C SER A 21 28.66 -16.29 12.73
N HIS A 22 29.64 -17.17 12.50
CA HIS A 22 31.01 -16.83 12.11
C HIS A 22 31.17 -16.51 10.61
N LEU A 23 30.51 -17.24 9.70
CA LEU A 23 30.53 -16.89 8.26
C LEU A 23 29.77 -15.60 7.97
N VAL A 24 28.65 -15.34 8.65
CA VAL A 24 27.93 -14.05 8.56
C VAL A 24 28.79 -12.90 9.09
N LYS A 25 29.47 -13.07 10.24
CA LYS A 25 30.40 -12.06 10.77
C LYS A 25 31.57 -11.80 9.81
N ARG A 26 32.13 -12.83 9.18
CA ARG A 26 33.24 -12.67 8.20
C ARG A 26 32.79 -12.01 6.91
N HIS A 27 31.61 -12.31 6.38
CA HIS A 27 31.08 -11.66 5.17
C HIS A 27 30.66 -10.21 5.41
N VAL A 28 30.12 -9.88 6.59
CA VAL A 28 29.82 -8.51 7.00
C VAL A 28 31.11 -7.70 7.19
N SER A 29 32.14 -8.28 7.83
CA SER A 29 33.44 -7.62 8.03
C SER A 29 34.13 -7.24 6.70
N LYS A 30 34.08 -8.12 5.69
CA LYS A 30 34.75 -7.88 4.40
C LYS A 30 34.08 -6.82 3.52
N ASN A 31 32.77 -6.56 3.69
CA ASN A 31 32.02 -5.55 2.92
C ASN A 31 31.94 -4.17 3.59
N ASN A 32 32.31 -4.05 4.86
CA ASN A 32 32.29 -2.79 5.60
C ASN A 32 33.33 -1.76 5.11
N SER A 33 34.38 -2.19 4.41
CA SER A 33 35.44 -1.29 3.91
C SER A 33 35.02 -0.43 2.71
N LYS A 34 33.84 -0.65 2.12
CA LYS A 34 33.35 0.07 0.93
C LYS A 34 32.02 0.80 1.14
N LEU A 35 31.44 0.77 2.34
CA LEU A 35 30.13 1.36 2.60
C LEU A 35 30.27 2.78 3.17
N SER A 36 29.54 3.73 2.60
CA SER A 36 29.41 5.07 3.19
C SER A 36 28.78 4.99 4.59
N PRO A 37 28.95 6.01 5.46
CA PRO A 37 28.33 6.04 6.79
C PRO A 37 26.81 5.80 6.74
N ALA A 38 26.14 6.36 5.74
CA ALA A 38 24.72 6.13 5.49
C ALA A 38 24.42 4.67 5.11
N GLY A 39 25.24 4.06 4.24
CA GLY A 39 25.12 2.64 3.87
C GLY A 39 25.30 1.70 5.06
N LEU A 40 26.23 2.03 5.98
CA LEU A 40 26.46 1.26 7.20
C LEU A 40 25.24 1.32 8.13
N THR A 41 24.70 2.52 8.38
CA THR A 41 23.50 2.72 9.21
C THR A 41 22.29 1.97 8.65
N VAL A 42 22.06 2.04 7.34
CA VAL A 42 20.98 1.28 6.66
C VAL A 42 21.22 -0.23 6.81
N SER A 43 22.46 -0.71 6.66
CA SER A 43 22.76 -2.14 6.82
C SER A 43 22.49 -2.65 8.25
N VAL A 44 22.74 -1.82 9.26
CA VAL A 44 22.50 -2.13 10.68
C VAL A 44 21.01 -2.10 10.99
N LEU A 45 20.28 -1.09 10.51
CA LEU A 45 18.83 -0.98 10.66
C LEU A 45 18.09 -2.17 10.04
N PHE A 46 18.54 -2.65 8.88
CA PHE A 46 17.94 -3.80 8.19
C PHE A 46 18.65 -5.13 8.53
N SER A 47 19.35 -5.19 9.66
CA SER A 47 19.89 -6.45 10.20
C SER A 47 18.78 -7.31 10.79
N LYS A 48 18.98 -8.64 10.85
CA LYS A 48 17.95 -9.60 11.32
C LYS A 48 17.34 -9.24 12.68
N LYS A 49 18.10 -8.58 13.56
CA LYS A 49 17.65 -8.18 14.91
C LYS A 49 16.64 -7.03 14.87
N TYR A 50 16.81 -6.07 13.95
CA TYR A 50 16.00 -4.85 13.87
C TYR A 50 15.03 -4.83 12.68
N LEU A 51 15.06 -5.86 11.82
CA LEU A 51 14.32 -5.91 10.57
C LEU A 51 12.80 -5.71 10.73
N LEU A 52 12.18 -6.29 11.77
CA LEU A 52 10.76 -6.08 12.04
C LEU A 52 10.50 -4.61 12.38
N ALA A 53 11.24 -4.05 13.34
CA ALA A 53 11.08 -2.66 13.75
C ALA A 53 11.31 -1.69 12.58
N SER A 54 12.37 -1.89 11.80
CA SER A 54 12.68 -1.05 10.63
C SER A 54 11.59 -1.13 9.56
N ASN A 55 11.05 -2.32 9.27
CA ASN A 55 9.96 -2.49 8.33
C ASN A 55 8.67 -1.82 8.82
N THR A 56 8.34 -1.98 10.11
CA THR A 56 7.17 -1.38 10.73
C THR A 56 7.25 0.14 10.75
N ILE A 57 8.36 0.70 11.27
CA ILE A 57 8.54 2.15 11.39
C ILE A 57 8.61 2.80 10.01
N SER A 58 9.34 2.20 9.06
CA SER A 58 9.38 2.74 7.69
C SER A 58 8.01 2.71 7.01
N SER A 59 7.19 1.68 7.24
CA SER A 59 5.82 1.61 6.72
C SER A 59 4.97 2.75 7.24
N GLY A 60 4.97 2.99 8.56
CA GLY A 60 4.28 4.13 9.16
C GLY A 60 4.75 5.47 8.58
N LEU A 61 6.06 5.71 8.59
CA LEU A 61 6.64 6.97 8.10
C LEU A 61 6.34 7.23 6.62
N LEU A 62 6.42 6.20 5.77
CA LEU A 62 6.15 6.36 4.33
C LEU A 62 4.67 6.58 4.05
N MET A 63 3.77 5.98 4.82
CA MET A 63 2.33 6.32 4.74
C MET A 63 2.06 7.76 5.19
N PHE A 64 2.70 8.21 6.27
CA PHE A 64 2.61 9.61 6.72
C PHE A 64 3.10 10.58 5.64
N VAL A 65 4.29 10.34 5.07
CA VAL A 65 4.86 11.21 4.02
C VAL A 65 4.02 11.16 2.75
N GLY A 66 3.52 9.98 2.36
CA GLY A 66 2.63 9.83 1.21
C GLY A 66 1.36 10.66 1.36
N ASP A 67 0.72 10.61 2.54
CA ASP A 67 -0.46 11.43 2.81
C ASP A 67 -0.14 12.93 2.92
N LEU A 68 1.04 13.30 3.43
CA LEU A 68 1.51 14.69 3.43
C LEU A 68 1.64 15.24 2.00
N CYS A 69 2.25 14.47 1.10
CA CYS A 69 2.36 14.83 -0.31
C CYS A 69 0.98 14.89 -0.98
N GLN A 70 0.08 13.96 -0.66
CA GLN A 70 -1.28 13.96 -1.18
C GLN A 70 -2.06 15.21 -0.72
N GLN A 71 -2.01 15.56 0.57
CA GLN A 71 -2.69 16.74 1.08
C GLN A 71 -2.11 18.05 0.52
N GLU A 72 -0.80 18.11 0.31
CA GLU A 72 -0.16 19.25 -0.37
C GLU A 72 -0.69 19.42 -1.80
N LEU A 73 -0.87 18.33 -2.55
CA LEU A 73 -1.46 18.38 -3.88
C LEU A 73 -2.93 18.79 -3.84
N GLU A 74 -3.72 18.20 -2.95
CA GLU A 74 -5.14 18.53 -2.76
C GLU A 74 -5.32 20.01 -2.38
N TYR A 75 -4.43 20.57 -1.55
CA TYR A 75 -4.42 22.00 -1.19
C TYR A 75 -4.06 22.89 -2.38
N ARG A 76 -3.02 22.57 -3.15
CA ARG A 76 -2.63 23.33 -4.35
C ARG A 76 -3.71 23.32 -5.44
N GLN A 77 -4.56 22.30 -5.44
CA GLN A 77 -5.71 22.17 -6.34
C GLN A 77 -6.98 22.85 -5.79
N ASN A 78 -6.91 23.57 -4.66
CA ASN A 78 -8.05 24.19 -3.98
C ASN A 78 -9.17 23.20 -3.61
N LEU A 79 -8.82 21.93 -3.32
CA LEU A 79 -9.77 20.91 -2.86
C LEU A 79 -9.90 20.87 -1.33
N LEU A 80 -8.93 21.46 -0.63
CA LEU A 80 -8.92 21.56 0.83
C LEU A 80 -8.80 23.02 1.24
N ASP A 81 -9.63 23.44 2.19
CA ASP A 81 -9.55 24.78 2.79
C ASP A 81 -8.30 24.94 3.67
N LYS A 82 -7.85 23.83 4.26
CA LYS A 82 -6.67 23.76 5.13
C LYS A 82 -5.58 22.95 4.46
N ARG A 83 -4.34 23.43 4.55
CA ARG A 83 -3.18 22.78 3.95
C ARG A 83 -2.91 21.38 4.49
N TYR A 84 -3.05 21.19 5.81
CA TYR A 84 -2.81 19.90 6.46
C TYR A 84 -3.87 19.57 7.52
N ASP A 85 -4.47 18.38 7.40
CA ASP A 85 -5.18 17.65 8.44
C ASP A 85 -4.20 16.70 9.15
N TYR A 86 -3.70 17.16 10.30
CA TYR A 86 -2.79 16.39 11.14
C TYR A 86 -3.43 15.12 11.74
N ALA A 87 -4.75 15.10 11.91
CA ALA A 87 -5.44 13.91 12.40
C ALA A 87 -5.42 12.82 11.32
N ARG A 88 -5.68 13.18 10.05
CA ARG A 88 -5.55 12.27 8.91
C ARG A 88 -4.13 11.74 8.75
N LEU A 89 -3.11 12.60 8.86
CA LEU A 89 -1.70 12.18 8.83
C LEU A 89 -1.37 11.15 9.91
N THR A 90 -1.86 11.38 11.12
CA THR A 90 -1.63 10.47 12.26
C THR A 90 -2.33 9.13 12.05
N ARG A 91 -3.56 9.12 11.51
CA ARG A 91 -4.27 7.87 11.19
C ARG A 91 -3.54 7.07 10.12
N MET A 92 -3.04 7.72 9.07
CA MET A 92 -2.25 7.08 8.02
C MET A 92 -0.95 6.48 8.57
N PHE A 93 -0.28 7.18 9.47
CA PHE A 93 0.90 6.66 10.17
C PHE A 93 0.57 5.39 10.97
N ILE A 94 -0.52 5.39 11.75
CA ILE A 94 -0.96 4.23 12.55
C ILE A 94 -1.32 3.03 11.66
N VAL A 95 -2.06 3.26 10.57
CA VAL A 95 -2.37 2.20 9.59
C VAL A 95 -1.08 1.62 9.00
N GLY A 96 -0.09 2.47 8.67
CA GLY A 96 1.20 1.99 8.18
C GLY A 96 1.97 1.16 9.19
N LEU A 97 1.94 1.53 10.48
CA LEU A 97 2.50 0.70 11.56
C LEU A 97 1.79 -0.65 11.67
N ALA A 98 0.46 -0.72 11.43
CA ALA A 98 -0.28 -1.97 11.46
C ALA A 98 0.03 -2.88 10.26
N LEU A 99 0.22 -2.32 9.07
CA LEU A 99 0.54 -3.08 7.85
C LEU A 99 2.00 -3.57 7.82
N GLY A 100 2.92 -2.85 8.47
CA GLY A 100 4.34 -3.19 8.47
C GLY A 100 4.69 -4.62 8.92
N PRO A 101 4.18 -5.10 10.07
CA PRO A 101 4.34 -6.49 10.51
C PRO A 101 3.74 -7.51 9.53
N ILE A 102 2.57 -7.20 8.95
CA ILE A 102 1.91 -8.07 7.97
C ILE A 102 2.83 -8.26 6.76
N HIS A 103 3.34 -7.16 6.19
CA HIS A 103 4.31 -7.22 5.10
C HIS A 103 5.59 -7.95 5.51
N HIS A 104 6.15 -7.65 6.69
CA HIS A 104 7.38 -8.30 7.17
C HIS A 104 7.27 -9.83 7.18
N TYR A 105 6.22 -10.36 7.80
CA TYR A 105 6.03 -11.81 7.87
C TYR A 105 5.68 -12.42 6.50
N TYR A 106 4.91 -11.71 5.68
CA TYR A 106 4.57 -12.14 4.33
C TYR A 106 5.82 -12.33 3.46
N TYR A 107 6.68 -11.31 3.34
CA TYR A 107 7.88 -11.36 2.49
C TYR A 107 8.90 -12.38 3.00
N ILE A 108 9.09 -12.49 4.32
CA ILE A 108 9.96 -13.53 4.90
C ILE A 108 9.40 -14.92 4.65
N GLY A 109 8.08 -15.11 4.82
CA GLY A 109 7.40 -16.39 4.59
C GLY A 109 7.53 -16.86 3.16
N ILE A 110 7.24 -15.97 2.19
CA ILE A 110 7.38 -16.25 0.77
C ILE A 110 8.83 -16.55 0.38
N ALA A 111 9.79 -15.77 0.89
CA ALA A 111 11.20 -16.00 0.61
C ALA A 111 11.69 -17.34 1.17
N LYS A 112 11.19 -17.76 2.34
CA LYS A 112 11.52 -19.05 2.95
C LYS A 112 10.91 -20.22 2.19
N LYS A 113 9.66 -20.07 1.71
CA LYS A 113 8.93 -21.13 1.02
C LYS A 113 9.37 -21.29 -0.45
N TRP A 114 9.68 -20.18 -1.10
CA TRP A 114 10.11 -20.13 -2.50
C TRP A 114 11.36 -19.24 -2.64
N PRO A 115 12.56 -19.75 -2.30
CA PRO A 115 13.79 -18.95 -2.32
C PRO A 115 14.30 -18.62 -3.73
N GLU A 116 13.91 -19.42 -4.71
CA GLU A 116 14.33 -19.27 -6.11
C GLU A 116 13.74 -18.00 -6.77
N ARG A 117 14.45 -17.53 -7.79
CA ARG A 117 14.12 -16.33 -8.59
C ARG A 117 13.81 -16.67 -10.05
N THR A 118 13.26 -17.86 -10.29
CA THR A 118 12.81 -18.26 -11.63
C THR A 118 11.53 -17.50 -12.00
N THR A 119 11.33 -17.21 -13.29
CA THR A 119 10.12 -16.53 -13.80
C THR A 119 8.83 -17.17 -13.29
N LYS A 120 8.74 -18.50 -13.31
CA LYS A 120 7.57 -19.24 -12.83
C LYS A 120 7.28 -18.96 -11.34
N ILE A 121 8.31 -18.94 -10.50
CA ILE A 121 8.16 -18.68 -9.07
C ILE A 121 7.81 -17.22 -8.80
N ILE A 122 8.40 -16.29 -9.56
CA ILE A 122 8.06 -14.87 -9.43
C ILE A 122 6.60 -14.62 -9.81
N LEU A 123 6.13 -15.18 -10.93
CA LEU A 123 4.72 -15.11 -11.31
C LEU A 123 3.80 -15.71 -10.24
N TRP A 124 4.21 -16.84 -9.63
CA TRP A 124 3.45 -17.43 -8.52
C TRP A 124 3.40 -16.52 -7.30
N LYS A 125 4.51 -15.87 -6.92
CA LYS A 125 4.54 -14.90 -5.82
C LYS A 125 3.66 -13.69 -6.11
N ILE A 126 3.69 -13.18 -7.33
CA ILE A 126 2.82 -12.07 -7.78
C ILE A 126 1.34 -12.50 -7.68
N ALA A 127 0.99 -13.70 -8.14
CA ALA A 127 -0.37 -14.21 -8.01
C ALA A 127 -0.81 -14.29 -6.54
N LEU A 128 0.03 -14.80 -5.64
CA LEU A 128 -0.25 -14.81 -4.20
C LEU A 128 -0.43 -13.39 -3.64
N ASP A 129 0.39 -12.44 -4.09
CA ASP A 129 0.29 -11.05 -3.68
C ASP A 129 -1.02 -10.41 -4.13
N GLN A 130 -1.44 -10.63 -5.38
CA GLN A 130 -2.65 -10.03 -5.93
C GLN A 130 -3.93 -10.67 -5.40
N PHE A 131 -3.98 -12.00 -5.23
CA PHE A 131 -5.20 -12.68 -4.81
C PHE A 131 -5.37 -12.81 -3.30
N ILE A 132 -4.29 -12.68 -2.52
CA ILE A 132 -4.35 -12.85 -1.05
C ILE A 132 -3.91 -11.56 -0.36
N MET A 133 -2.71 -11.08 -0.63
CA MET A 133 -2.14 -9.96 0.11
C MET A 133 -2.88 -8.65 -0.18
N SER A 134 -3.15 -8.36 -1.45
CA SER A 134 -3.78 -7.10 -1.87
C SER A 134 -5.19 -6.93 -1.28
N PRO A 135 -6.11 -7.92 -1.37
CA PRO A 135 -7.43 -7.80 -0.73
C PRO A 135 -7.36 -7.62 0.79
N ILE A 136 -6.41 -8.29 1.46
CA ILE A 136 -6.19 -8.14 2.90
C ILE A 136 -5.70 -6.72 3.22
N CYS A 137 -4.71 -6.21 2.49
CA CYS A 137 -4.18 -4.86 2.68
C CYS A 137 -5.25 -3.79 2.44
N ILE A 138 -6.03 -3.90 1.36
CA ILE A 138 -7.13 -2.98 1.05
C ILE A 138 -8.17 -3.00 2.18
N ALA A 139 -8.58 -4.18 2.63
CA ALA A 139 -9.52 -4.31 3.75
C ALA A 139 -8.96 -3.70 5.04
N CYS A 140 -7.72 -4.05 5.42
CA CYS A 140 -7.05 -3.48 6.58
C CYS A 140 -6.97 -1.95 6.51
N PHE A 141 -6.72 -1.39 5.33
CA PHE A 141 -6.68 0.05 5.13
C PHE A 141 -8.06 0.69 5.36
N PHE A 142 -9.11 0.24 4.68
CA PHE A 142 -10.45 0.84 4.81
C PHE A 142 -11.03 0.67 6.21
N PHE A 143 -10.98 -0.54 6.76
CA PHE A 143 -11.51 -0.79 8.11
C PHE A 143 -10.65 -0.15 9.19
N GLY A 144 -9.33 -0.16 9.03
CA GLY A 144 -8.40 0.48 9.97
C GLY A 144 -8.59 2.00 10.01
N LEU A 145 -8.71 2.64 8.85
CA LEU A 145 -8.95 4.07 8.76
C LEU A 145 -10.31 4.44 9.36
N ASN A 146 -11.36 3.70 9.01
CA ASN A 146 -12.71 3.94 9.54
C ASN A 146 -12.78 3.79 11.07
N ALA A 147 -12.11 2.77 11.61
CA ALA A 147 -12.01 2.56 13.06
C ALA A 147 -11.30 3.72 13.77
N LEU A 148 -10.20 4.24 13.19
CA LEU A 148 -9.48 5.39 13.74
C LEU A 148 -10.24 6.71 13.59
N GLU A 149 -11.18 6.79 12.66
CA GLU A 149 -12.11 7.91 12.52
C GLU A 149 -13.35 7.79 13.42
N MET A 150 -13.44 6.71 14.21
CA MET A 150 -14.57 6.43 15.11
C MET A 150 -15.93 6.41 14.37
N ARG A 151 -15.92 5.99 13.11
CA ARG A 151 -17.14 5.88 12.29
C ARG A 151 -17.84 4.54 12.51
N PRO A 152 -19.17 4.46 12.32
CA PRO A 152 -19.90 3.20 12.37
C PRO A 152 -19.37 2.18 11.36
N PHE A 153 -19.24 0.91 11.79
CA PHE A 153 -18.76 -0.18 10.93
C PHE A 153 -19.55 -0.34 9.62
N LYS A 154 -20.85 -0.03 9.64
CA LYS A 154 -21.71 -0.05 8.45
C LYS A 154 -21.22 0.92 7.37
N GLU A 155 -20.70 2.08 7.76
CA GLU A 155 -20.11 3.05 6.83
C GLU A 155 -18.83 2.51 6.21
N ALA A 156 -17.98 1.84 7.02
CA ALA A 156 -16.76 1.19 6.54
C ALA A 156 -17.06 0.17 5.44
N VAL A 157 -18.07 -0.68 5.66
CA VAL A 157 -18.49 -1.71 4.70
C VAL A 157 -19.03 -1.08 3.42
N ASN A 158 -19.82 -0.01 3.53
CA ASN A 158 -20.37 0.69 2.38
C ASN A 158 -19.25 1.35 1.55
N GLU A 159 -18.33 2.05 2.20
CA GLU A 159 -17.20 2.69 1.55
C GLU A 159 -16.28 1.67 0.88
N PHE A 160 -15.97 0.56 1.57
CA PHE A 160 -15.22 -0.54 1.01
C PHE A 160 -15.91 -1.09 -0.25
N LYS A 161 -17.20 -1.42 -0.21
CA LYS A 161 -17.93 -1.94 -1.38
C LYS A 161 -17.93 -0.98 -2.57
N GLN A 162 -18.10 0.32 -2.30
CA GLN A 162 -18.14 1.33 -3.35
C GLN A 162 -16.78 1.53 -4.02
N LYS A 163 -15.70 1.52 -3.23
CA LYS A 163 -14.35 1.86 -3.73
C LYS A 163 -13.49 0.65 -4.06
N PHE A 164 -13.85 -0.55 -3.58
CA PHE A 164 -13.02 -1.75 -3.70
C PHE A 164 -12.65 -2.04 -5.15
N TYR A 165 -13.61 -2.05 -6.07
CA TYR A 165 -13.32 -2.37 -7.47
C TYR A 165 -12.37 -1.36 -8.11
N ALA A 166 -12.59 -0.06 -7.90
CA ALA A 166 -11.71 0.97 -8.44
C ALA A 166 -10.28 0.85 -7.87
N VAL A 167 -10.15 0.68 -6.56
CA VAL A 167 -8.85 0.50 -5.89
C VAL A 167 -8.17 -0.79 -6.34
N TYR A 168 -8.90 -1.89 -6.38
CA TYR A 168 -8.37 -3.19 -6.76
C TYR A 168 -7.92 -3.21 -8.22
N THR A 169 -8.67 -2.56 -9.12
CA THR A 169 -8.24 -2.42 -10.53
C THR A 169 -6.97 -1.57 -10.65
N ALA A 170 -6.85 -0.46 -9.92
CA ALA A 170 -5.62 0.33 -9.89
C ALA A 170 -4.44 -0.48 -9.33
N ASP A 171 -4.69 -1.29 -8.30
CA ASP A 171 -3.70 -2.20 -7.70
C ASP A 171 -3.17 -3.20 -8.74
N TRP A 172 -4.04 -3.80 -9.56
CA TRP A 172 -3.64 -4.72 -10.64
C TRP A 172 -2.78 -4.07 -11.73
N LEU A 173 -2.87 -2.75 -11.91
CA LEU A 173 -2.05 -2.04 -12.90
C LEU A 173 -0.64 -1.75 -12.37
N ILE A 174 -0.53 -1.49 -11.07
CA ILE A 174 0.70 -0.95 -10.47
C ILE A 174 1.51 -2.03 -9.75
N TRP A 175 0.86 -2.95 -9.04
CA TRP A 175 1.56 -3.91 -8.20
C TRP A 175 2.23 -5.05 -8.97
N PRO A 176 1.62 -5.73 -9.96
CA PRO A 176 2.29 -6.79 -10.70
C PRO A 176 3.66 -6.40 -11.31
N PRO A 177 3.81 -5.26 -12.03
CA PRO A 177 5.12 -4.86 -12.54
C PRO A 177 6.08 -4.47 -11.40
N THR A 178 5.58 -3.81 -10.36
CA THR A 178 6.37 -3.44 -9.17
C THR A 178 6.91 -4.67 -8.44
N GLN A 179 6.07 -5.69 -8.26
CA GLN A 179 6.40 -6.93 -7.57
C GLN A 179 7.35 -7.80 -8.39
N TRP A 180 7.25 -7.77 -9.72
CA TRP A 180 8.23 -8.40 -10.57
C TRP A 180 9.64 -7.87 -10.28
N VAL A 181 9.80 -6.53 -10.26
CA VAL A 181 11.08 -5.89 -9.91
C VAL A 181 11.51 -6.26 -8.49
N ASN A 182 10.58 -6.24 -7.54
CA ASN A 182 10.83 -6.59 -6.13
C ASN A 182 11.38 -8.01 -5.95
N PHE A 183 10.75 -9.01 -6.57
CA PHE A 183 11.14 -10.41 -6.40
C PHE A 183 12.35 -10.80 -7.25
N TYR A 184 12.56 -10.14 -8.39
CA TYR A 184 13.68 -10.42 -9.27
C TYR A 184 14.98 -9.76 -8.77
N TYR A 185 14.95 -8.45 -8.49
CA TYR A 185 16.14 -7.65 -8.20
C TYR A 185 16.38 -7.43 -6.70
N VAL A 186 15.33 -7.13 -5.93
CA VAL A 186 15.49 -6.65 -4.54
C VAL A 186 15.85 -7.80 -3.60
N ASN A 187 16.77 -7.54 -2.65
CA ASN A 187 17.10 -8.51 -1.61
C ASN A 187 15.97 -8.55 -0.56
N VAL A 188 15.63 -9.73 -0.04
CA VAL A 188 14.52 -9.97 0.91
C VAL A 188 14.50 -8.97 2.07
N LYS A 189 15.67 -8.58 2.61
CA LYS A 189 15.75 -7.60 3.70
C LYS A 189 15.26 -6.18 3.33
N TYR A 190 15.25 -5.83 2.05
CA TYR A 190 14.87 -4.50 1.55
C TYR A 190 13.54 -4.50 0.79
N GLN A 191 12.90 -5.66 0.60
CA GLN A 191 11.65 -5.75 -0.17
C GLN A 191 10.53 -4.92 0.44
N VAL A 192 10.40 -4.93 1.77
CA VAL A 192 9.38 -4.12 2.46
C VAL A 192 9.66 -2.62 2.31
N LEU A 193 10.92 -2.20 2.43
CA LEU A 193 11.28 -0.80 2.22
C LEU A 193 10.98 -0.34 0.79
N TYR A 194 11.34 -1.16 -0.20
CA TYR A 194 11.05 -0.91 -1.61
C TYR A 194 9.54 -0.74 -1.84
N ILE A 195 8.74 -1.67 -1.32
CA ILE A 195 7.28 -1.63 -1.48
C ILE A 195 6.69 -0.39 -0.81
N ASN A 196 7.09 -0.07 0.42
CA ASN A 196 6.60 1.12 1.10
C ASN A 196 6.96 2.42 0.34
N ALA A 197 8.12 2.47 -0.33
CA ALA A 197 8.51 3.62 -1.14
C ALA A 197 7.63 3.74 -2.40
N ILE A 198 7.27 2.61 -3.04
CA ILE A 198 6.33 2.61 -4.16
C ILE A 198 4.92 2.97 -3.69
N THR A 199 4.48 2.53 -2.50
CA THR A 199 3.20 2.95 -1.90
C THR A 199 3.12 4.46 -1.74
N MET A 200 4.20 5.11 -1.31
CA MET A 200 4.26 6.57 -1.20
C MET A 200 4.03 7.23 -2.57
N LEU A 201 4.68 6.74 -3.63
CA LEU A 201 4.47 7.23 -5.00
C LEU A 201 3.04 6.96 -5.48
N TYR A 202 2.51 5.76 -5.23
CA TYR A 202 1.15 5.36 -5.59
C TYR A 202 0.09 6.31 -5.01
N ASN A 203 0.23 6.70 -3.74
CA ASN A 203 -0.69 7.65 -3.10
C ASN A 203 -0.68 9.02 -3.81
N VAL A 204 0.51 9.49 -4.23
CA VAL A 204 0.67 10.72 -5.01
C VAL A 204 0.02 10.57 -6.40
N PHE A 205 0.23 9.45 -7.09
CA PHE A 205 -0.35 9.18 -8.41
C PHE A 205 -1.89 9.07 -8.38
N LEU A 206 -2.46 8.41 -7.37
CA LEU A 206 -3.91 8.31 -7.22
C LEU A 206 -4.56 9.69 -7.00
N SER A 207 -3.91 10.57 -6.23
CA SER A 207 -4.37 11.95 -6.07
C SER A 207 -4.45 12.68 -7.41
N TYR A 208 -3.43 12.52 -8.27
CA TYR A 208 -3.41 13.09 -9.61
C TYR A 208 -4.52 12.53 -10.52
N ILE A 209 -4.68 11.20 -10.60
CA ILE A 209 -5.69 10.57 -11.48
C ILE A 209 -7.11 10.94 -11.08
N LYS A 210 -7.40 10.95 -9.76
CA LYS A 210 -8.70 11.33 -9.22
C LYS A 210 -9.10 12.75 -9.63
N HIS A 211 -8.13 13.62 -9.88
CA HIS A 211 -8.37 14.99 -10.32
C HIS A 211 -8.64 15.06 -11.83
N VAL A 212 -7.81 14.43 -12.66
CA VAL A 212 -7.97 14.46 -14.14
C VAL A 212 -9.35 13.91 -14.56
N HIS A 213 -9.79 12.79 -13.99
CA HIS A 213 -11.12 12.23 -14.30
C HIS A 213 -12.26 12.90 -13.52
N GLY A 214 -11.96 13.65 -12.46
CA GLY A 214 -12.95 14.43 -11.73
C GLY A 214 -13.41 15.68 -12.49
N GLU A 215 -12.59 16.18 -13.42
CA GLU A 215 -12.94 17.29 -14.31
C GLU A 215 -13.86 16.84 -15.45
N GLU A 216 -13.61 15.66 -16.04
CA GLU A 216 -14.45 15.12 -17.14
C GLU A 216 -15.91 14.90 -16.71
N VAL A 217 -16.14 14.37 -15.50
CA VAL A 217 -17.50 14.14 -14.96
C VAL A 217 -18.23 15.44 -14.64
N LYS A 218 -17.52 16.50 -14.24
CA LYS A 218 -18.11 17.83 -14.04
C LYS A 218 -18.46 18.51 -15.37
N SER A 219 -17.69 18.27 -16.43
CA SER A 219 -17.98 18.81 -17.76
C SER A 219 -19.16 18.12 -18.46
N GLU A 220 -19.31 16.79 -18.35
CA GLU A 220 -20.46 16.07 -18.92
C GLU A 220 -21.77 16.42 -18.21
N HIS A 221 -21.75 16.66 -16.90
CA HIS A 221 -22.94 17.06 -16.16
C HIS A 221 -23.35 18.53 -16.43
N LYS A 222 -22.40 19.40 -16.79
CA LYS A 222 -22.71 20.79 -17.21
C LYS A 222 -23.22 20.88 -18.65
N LEU A 223 -22.80 19.99 -19.54
CA LEU A 223 -23.20 20.02 -20.96
C LEU A 223 -24.58 19.38 -21.22
N SER A 224 -25.20 18.75 -20.22
CA SER A 224 -26.50 18.06 -20.33
C SER A 224 -27.71 18.87 -19.85
N VAL A 225 -27.52 20.13 -19.43
CA VAL A 225 -28.63 21.03 -19.06
C VAL A 225 -28.85 22.04 -20.19
N PRO A 226 -29.87 21.88 -21.06
CA PRO A 226 -30.19 22.90 -22.04
C PRO A 226 -30.80 24.13 -21.35
N ASP A 227 -30.18 25.30 -21.56
CA ASP A 227 -30.70 26.62 -21.20
C ASP A 227 -31.92 26.97 -22.07
N ASN A 228 -33.04 26.29 -21.89
CA ASN A 228 -34.30 26.65 -22.54
C ASN A 228 -35.51 26.27 -21.65
N VAL A 229 -35.71 27.01 -20.56
CA VAL A 229 -37.07 27.38 -20.12
C VAL A 229 -37.02 28.83 -19.66
N LEU A 230 -37.17 29.72 -20.64
CA LEU A 230 -37.37 31.15 -20.50
C LEU A 230 -38.83 31.41 -20.06
N THR A 231 -38.99 32.17 -18.98
CA THR A 231 -39.97 33.27 -18.73
C THR A 231 -41.43 33.16 -19.21
N THR A 232 -42.36 33.52 -18.30
CA THR A 232 -43.32 34.68 -18.36
C THR A 232 -44.66 34.34 -17.64
N PRO A 233 -45.56 35.29 -17.34
CA PRO A 233 -45.39 36.58 -16.64
C PRO A 233 -46.46 36.82 -15.54
N GLU A 234 -46.31 37.91 -14.78
CA GLU A 234 -47.36 38.55 -13.98
C GLU A 234 -48.61 38.92 -14.81
N ASN A 235 -49.84 38.71 -14.27
CA ASN A 235 -50.84 39.78 -14.08
C ASN A 235 -52.19 39.31 -13.45
N ASN A 236 -52.45 39.85 -12.26
CA ASN A 236 -53.64 40.56 -11.77
C ASN A 236 -55.12 40.10 -11.95
N LYS A 237 -55.81 40.08 -10.79
CA LYS A 237 -57.11 40.71 -10.42
C LYS A 237 -58.48 39.98 -10.59
N SER A 238 -59.05 39.70 -9.41
CA SER A 238 -60.39 40.05 -8.87
C SER A 238 -61.70 39.59 -9.54
N SER A 239 -62.55 38.87 -8.78
CA SER A 239 -63.91 39.27 -8.27
C SER A 239 -64.79 38.03 -7.93
N ILE A 240 -65.21 37.86 -6.66
CA ILE A 240 -66.55 38.08 -6.05
C ILE A 240 -67.52 36.86 -6.11
N SER A 241 -68.15 36.57 -4.95
CA SER A 241 -69.33 35.74 -4.63
C SER A 241 -69.17 34.21 -4.77
N SER A 242 -69.57 33.37 -3.82
CA SER A 242 -70.64 33.44 -2.81
C SER A 242 -70.26 32.69 -1.53
#